data_AF-R1B530-F1
#
_entry.id   AF-R1B530-F1
#
_cell.length_a   1.000
_cell.length_b   1.000
_cell.length_c   1.000
_cell.angle_alpha   90.00
_cell.angle_beta   90.00
_cell.angle_gamma   90.00
#
_symmetry.space_group_name_H-M   'P 1'
#
loop_
_entity.id
_entity.type
_entity.pdbx_description
1 polymer ?
#
loop_
_entity_poly.entity_id
_entity_poly.type
_entity_poly.pdbx_seq_one_letter_code
_entity_poly.pdbx_strand_id
1 'polypeptide(L)'
;ASSAFGVLSLLYLVLSVAYHAAADCSRNPQETIQQVELARFGPSGLSSLAILLFAFTCQVNVPSMFAELQPPNPATMRHISRRAVLLCLGCYALIGTAGYVNFPHKRESNVLSNYELDEPHSRMMAPSFGAIALTVLMARARRN
;
A
#
# COMPACT_ATOMS: atom_id res chain seq x y z
N ALA A 1 -11.61 14.73 10.25
CA ALA A 1 -10.66 14.08 11.17
C ALA A 1 -10.42 12.59 10.84
N SER A 2 -11.44 11.74 10.66
CA SER A 2 -11.26 10.30 10.35
C SER A 2 -10.37 10.00 9.15
N SER A 3 -10.61 10.67 8.01
CA SER A 3 -9.92 10.34 6.77
C SER A 3 -8.43 10.65 6.85
N ALA A 4 -8.03 11.70 7.58
CA ALA A 4 -6.64 12.04 7.79
C ALA A 4 -5.91 10.96 8.62
N PHE A 5 -6.52 10.47 9.70
CA PHE A 5 -5.96 9.35 10.47
C PHE A 5 -5.83 8.08 9.63
N GLY A 6 -6.80 7.80 8.75
CA GLY A 6 -6.73 6.67 7.82
C GLY A 6 -5.57 6.78 6.83
N VAL A 7 -5.41 7.95 6.21
CA VAL A 7 -4.30 8.20 5.27
C VAL A 7 -2.95 8.10 6.00
N LEU A 8 -2.83 8.67 7.20
CA LEU A 8 -1.60 8.58 7.99
C LEU A 8 -1.25 7.15 8.38
N SER A 9 -2.24 6.34 8.76
CA SER A 9 -2.03 4.92 9.09
C SER A 9 -1.55 4.11 7.88
N LEU A 10 -2.14 4.34 6.70
CA LEU A 10 -1.70 3.72 5.46
C LEU A 10 -0.27 4.15 5.09
N LEU A 11 0.05 5.43 5.19
CA LEU A 11 1.40 5.93 4.92
C LEU A 11 2.42 5.36 5.90
N TYR A 12 2.08 5.26 7.18
CA TYR A 12 2.94 4.66 8.20
C TYR A 12 3.21 3.18 7.91
N LEU A 13 2.18 2.43 7.51
CA LEU A 13 2.34 1.04 7.08
C LEU A 13 3.28 0.92 5.88
N VAL A 14 3.07 1.72 4.83
CA VAL A 14 3.91 1.72 3.62
C VAL A 14 5.37 1.94 4.00
N LEU A 15 5.65 2.95 4.83
CA LEU A 15 7.00 3.29 5.28
C LEU A 15 7.62 2.18 6.15
N SER A 16 6.82 1.60 7.05
CA SER A 16 7.26 0.51 7.93
C SER A 16 7.67 -0.74 7.14
N VAL A 17 6.86 -1.14 6.16
CA VAL A 17 7.16 -2.29 5.27
C VAL A 17 8.36 -2.00 4.38
N ALA A 18 8.45 -0.78 3.84
CA ALA A 18 9.59 -0.37 3.02
C ALA A 18 10.91 -0.34 3.83
N TYR A 19 10.87 0.14 5.08
CA TYR A 19 12.03 0.14 5.97
C TYR A 19 12.47 -1.29 6.32
N HIS A 20 11.53 -2.19 6.60
CA HIS A 20 11.83 -3.59 6.87
C HIS A 20 12.51 -4.25 5.68
N ALA A 21 11.92 -4.15 4.49
CA ALA A 21 12.50 -4.69 3.27
C ALA A 21 13.88 -4.08 2.95
N ALA A 22 14.09 -2.78 3.21
CA ALA A 22 15.39 -2.15 3.02
C ALA A 22 16.44 -2.64 4.05
N ALA A 23 16.04 -2.85 5.30
CA ALA A 23 16.91 -3.36 6.35
C ALA A 23 17.31 -4.82 6.08
N ASP A 24 16.38 -5.66 5.63
CA ASP A 24 16.64 -7.06 5.28
C ASP A 24 17.55 -7.17 4.05
N CYS A 25 17.30 -6.35 3.02
CA CYS A 25 18.12 -6.29 1.82
C CYS A 25 19.55 -5.81 2.13
N SER A 26 19.72 -4.86 3.05
CA SER A 26 21.04 -4.40 3.50
C SER A 26 21.80 -5.44 4.32
N ARG A 27 21.10 -6.37 4.98
CA ARG A 27 21.72 -7.36 5.86
C ARG A 27 22.12 -8.63 5.13
N ASN A 28 21.33 -9.08 4.15
CA ASN A 28 21.58 -10.30 3.37
C ASN A 28 21.26 -10.10 1.88
N PRO A 29 22.07 -9.34 1.13
CA PRO A 29 21.78 -9.02 -0.28
C PRO A 29 21.81 -10.26 -1.20
N GLN A 30 22.55 -11.31 -0.83
CA GLN A 30 22.81 -12.45 -1.70
C GLN A 30 21.63 -13.43 -1.80
N GLU A 31 20.89 -13.64 -0.72
CA GLU A 31 19.66 -14.47 -0.70
C GLU A 31 18.50 -13.75 -1.42
N THR A 32 18.39 -12.43 -1.28
CA THR A 32 17.32 -11.63 -1.88
C THR A 32 17.37 -11.62 -3.41
N ILE A 33 18.56 -11.44 -4.00
CA ILE A 33 18.68 -11.31 -5.47
C ILE A 33 18.38 -12.64 -6.17
N GLN A 34 18.68 -13.78 -5.53
CA GLN A 34 18.54 -15.10 -6.15
C GLN A 34 17.08 -15.58 -6.25
N GLN A 35 16.17 -15.02 -5.44
CA GLN A 35 14.76 -15.42 -5.39
C GLN A 35 13.81 -14.46 -6.14
N VAL A 36 14.33 -13.35 -6.67
CA VAL A 36 13.56 -12.32 -7.39
C VAL A 36 13.54 -12.66 -8.89
N GLU A 37 12.45 -13.25 -9.35
CA GLU A 37 12.15 -13.41 -10.79
C GLU A 37 11.62 -12.08 -11.35
N LEU A 38 12.41 -11.39 -12.18
CA LEU A 38 12.10 -10.05 -12.68
C LEU A 38 10.79 -9.94 -13.47
N ALA A 39 10.38 -11.01 -14.16
CA ALA A 39 9.11 -11.03 -14.89
C ALA A 39 8.68 -12.46 -15.18
N ARG A 40 7.54 -12.87 -14.62
CA ARG A 40 6.87 -14.13 -15.00
C ARG A 40 5.63 -13.81 -15.82
N PHE A 41 5.75 -13.88 -17.14
CA PHE A 41 4.62 -13.73 -18.05
C PHE A 41 3.78 -15.01 -18.04
N GLY A 42 2.60 -14.95 -17.44
CA GLY A 42 1.65 -16.06 -17.37
C GLY A 42 0.24 -15.57 -17.04
N PRO A 43 -0.76 -16.46 -17.02
CA PRO A 43 -2.15 -16.10 -16.71
C PRO A 43 -2.30 -15.44 -15.33
N SER A 44 -1.40 -15.71 -14.39
CA SER A 44 -1.33 -15.02 -13.09
C SER A 44 -1.07 -13.52 -13.22
N GLY A 45 -0.37 -13.08 -14.27
CA GLY A 45 -0.11 -11.66 -14.54
C GLY A 45 -1.38 -10.89 -14.91
N LEU A 46 -2.35 -11.54 -15.58
CA LEU A 46 -3.66 -10.94 -15.89
C LEU A 46 -4.46 -10.67 -14.61
N SER A 47 -4.42 -11.57 -13.63
CA SER A 47 -5.07 -11.36 -12.33
C SER A 47 -4.46 -10.20 -11.56
N SER A 48 -3.13 -10.10 -11.51
CA SER A 48 -2.43 -8.96 -10.90
C SER A 48 -2.77 -7.65 -11.62
N LEU A 49 -2.84 -7.66 -12.95
CA LEU A 49 -3.25 -6.50 -13.73
C LEU A 49 -4.69 -6.07 -13.41
N ALA A 50 -5.62 -7.02 -13.29
CA ALA A 50 -7.00 -6.71 -12.91
C ALA A 50 -7.09 -6.06 -11.51
N ILE A 51 -6.31 -6.54 -10.54
CA ILE A 51 -6.22 -5.94 -9.20
C ILE A 51 -5.66 -4.52 -9.27
N LEU A 52 -4.61 -4.29 -10.07
CA LEU A 52 -4.04 -2.96 -10.28
C LEU A 52 -5.06 -2.00 -10.91
N LEU A 53 -5.78 -2.43 -11.94
CA LEU A 53 -6.84 -1.62 -12.57
C LEU A 53 -7.93 -1.25 -11.57
N PHE A 54 -8.34 -2.21 -10.72
CA PHE A 54 -9.32 -1.95 -9.67
C PHE A 54 -8.80 -0.97 -8.61
N ALA A 55 -7.55 -1.13 -8.18
CA ALA A 55 -6.92 -0.27 -7.18
C ALA A 55 -6.79 1.20 -7.65
N PHE A 56 -6.57 1.42 -8.95
CA PHE A 56 -6.53 2.77 -9.55
C PHE A 56 -7.89 3.31 -9.99
N THR A 57 -8.99 2.60 -9.72
CA THR A 57 -10.34 3.07 -10.08
C THR A 57 -10.81 4.13 -9.08
N CYS A 58 -10.42 5.38 -9.32
CA CYS A 58 -10.89 6.54 -8.56
C CYS A 58 -11.76 7.51 -9.38
N GLN A 59 -11.90 7.24 -10.68
CA GLN A 59 -12.48 8.15 -11.68
C GLN A 59 -13.96 8.45 -11.43
N VAL A 60 -14.71 7.48 -10.89
CA VAL A 60 -16.13 7.64 -10.53
C VAL A 60 -16.35 8.69 -9.44
N ASN A 61 -15.34 8.99 -8.62
CA ASN A 61 -15.43 9.96 -7.53
C ASN A 61 -14.99 11.38 -7.95
N VAL A 62 -14.41 11.53 -9.15
CA VAL A 62 -13.91 12.82 -9.65
C VAL A 62 -15.01 13.89 -9.77
N PRO A 63 -16.23 13.59 -10.26
CA PRO A 63 -17.29 14.60 -10.36
C PRO A 63 -17.71 15.17 -9.00
N SER A 64 -17.82 14.30 -7.97
CA SER A 64 -18.16 14.72 -6.61
C SER A 64 -17.08 15.62 -6.01
N MET A 65 -15.80 15.24 -6.19
CA MET A 65 -14.67 16.04 -5.73
C MET A 65 -14.57 17.40 -6.45
N PHE A 66 -14.98 17.47 -7.73
CA PHE A 66 -15.01 18.71 -8.49
C PHE A 66 -16.08 19.68 -7.98
N ALA A 67 -17.25 19.17 -7.58
CA ALA A 67 -18.32 19.96 -6.99
C ALA A 67 -17.95 20.52 -5.60
N GLU A 68 -17.14 19.79 -4.83
CA GLU A 68 -16.63 20.21 -3.52
C GLU A 68 -15.50 21.26 -3.62
N LEU A 69 -14.84 21.38 -4.79
CA LEU A 69 -13.68 22.24 -4.97
C LEU A 69 -14.11 23.71 -5.11
N GLN A 70 -13.71 24.57 -4.16
CA GLN A 70 -13.94 26.01 -4.24
C GLN A 70 -12.61 26.78 -4.34
N PRO A 71 -12.36 27.51 -5.44
CA PRO A 71 -13.20 27.66 -6.63
C PRO A 71 -13.15 26.44 -7.58
N PRO A 72 -14.24 26.14 -8.29
CA PRO A 72 -14.30 25.01 -9.22
C PRO A 72 -13.48 25.33 -10.48
N ASN A 73 -12.20 24.96 -10.45
CA ASN A 73 -11.29 25.13 -11.58
C ASN A 73 -10.79 23.77 -12.08
N PRO A 74 -11.07 23.39 -13.34
CA PRO A 74 -10.62 22.11 -13.90
C PRO A 74 -9.09 21.98 -13.94
N ALA A 75 -8.35 23.09 -14.09
CA ALA A 75 -6.89 23.06 -14.04
C ALA A 75 -6.38 22.68 -12.64
N THR A 76 -6.95 23.28 -11.59
CA THR A 76 -6.62 22.95 -10.19
C THR A 76 -6.96 21.50 -9.87
N MET A 77 -8.15 21.03 -10.28
CA MET A 77 -8.57 19.64 -10.09
C MET A 77 -7.59 18.66 -10.75
N ARG A 78 -7.18 18.91 -12.00
CA ARG A 78 -6.19 18.08 -12.71
C ARG A 78 -4.85 18.02 -11.96
N HIS A 79 -4.36 19.14 -11.44
CA HIS A 79 -3.11 19.18 -10.70
C HIS A 79 -3.20 18.38 -9.39
N ILE A 80 -4.28 18.53 -8.63
CA ILE A 80 -4.50 17.81 -7.37
C ILE A 80 -4.65 16.31 -7.64
N SER A 81 -5.51 15.91 -8.58
CA SER A 81 -5.71 14.51 -8.95
C SER A 81 -4.42 13.86 -9.43
N ARG A 82 -3.62 14.56 -10.26
CA ARG A 82 -2.32 14.04 -10.71
C ARG A 82 -1.37 13.78 -9.54
N ARG A 83 -1.29 14.70 -8.57
CA ARG A 83 -0.45 14.51 -7.36
C ARG A 83 -0.95 13.34 -6.52
N ALA A 84 -2.26 13.20 -6.34
CA ALA A 84 -2.84 12.08 -5.60
C ALA A 84 -2.56 10.73 -6.28
N VAL A 85 -2.73 10.63 -7.59
CA VAL A 85 -2.44 9.40 -8.36
C VAL A 85 -0.95 9.05 -8.30
N LEU A 86 -0.05 10.04 -8.43
CA LEU A 86 1.39 9.81 -8.29
C LEU A 86 1.76 9.32 -6.88
N LEU A 87 1.14 9.86 -5.84
CA LEU A 87 1.36 9.42 -4.46
C LEU A 87 0.85 7.99 -4.24
N CYS A 88 -0.34 7.65 -4.73
CA CYS A 88 -0.85 6.27 -4.69
C CYS A 88 0.05 5.31 -5.47
N LEU A 89 0.52 5.70 -6.65
CA LEU A 89 1.44 4.90 -7.46
C LEU A 89 2.74 4.62 -6.71
N GLY A 90 3.32 5.63 -6.06
CA GLY A 90 4.50 5.46 -5.21
C GLY A 90 4.25 4.48 -4.06
N CYS A 91 3.12 4.61 -3.36
CA CYS A 91 2.78 3.71 -2.25
C CYS A 91 2.58 2.26 -2.72
N TYR A 92 1.88 2.05 -3.83
CA TYR A 92 1.66 0.72 -4.39
C TYR A 92 2.94 0.10 -4.94
N ALA A 93 3.81 0.89 -5.57
CA ALA A 93 5.12 0.43 -5.98
C ALA A 93 5.95 -0.01 -4.76
N LEU A 94 6.02 0.81 -3.71
CA LEU A 94 6.77 0.48 -2.49
C LEU A 94 6.26 -0.79 -1.81
N ILE A 95 4.95 -0.92 -1.60
CA ILE A 95 4.36 -2.14 -1.00
C ILE A 95 4.58 -3.35 -1.92
N GLY A 96 4.37 -3.19 -3.23
CA GLY A 96 4.54 -4.27 -4.20
C GLY A 96 5.97 -4.79 -4.23
N THR A 97 6.97 -3.89 -4.29
CA THR A 97 8.38 -4.27 -4.28
C THR A 97 8.81 -4.83 -2.94
N ALA A 98 8.43 -4.19 -1.83
CA ALA A 98 8.82 -4.64 -0.49
C ALA A 98 8.16 -5.99 -0.14
N GLY A 99 6.89 -6.18 -0.49
CA GLY A 99 6.20 -7.45 -0.31
C GLY A 99 6.78 -8.57 -1.17
N TYR A 100 7.17 -8.27 -2.42
CA TYR A 100 7.83 -9.23 -3.30
C TYR A 100 9.21 -9.65 -2.78
N VAL A 101 10.00 -8.68 -2.30
CA VAL A 101 11.33 -8.91 -1.70
C VAL A 101 11.23 -9.73 -0.41
N ASN A 102 10.25 -9.43 0.44
CA ASN A 102 10.14 -10.09 1.75
C ASN A 102 9.60 -11.52 1.64
N PHE A 103 8.78 -11.81 0.63
CA PHE A 103 8.08 -13.09 0.48
C PHE A 103 8.05 -13.59 -0.96
N PRO A 104 9.20 -14.04 -1.52
CA PRO A 104 9.27 -14.51 -2.90
C PRO A 104 8.42 -15.77 -3.15
N HIS A 105 8.20 -16.63 -2.14
CA HIS A 105 7.54 -17.93 -2.30
C HIS A 105 6.21 -18.13 -1.56
N LYS A 106 5.87 -17.32 -0.54
CA LYS A 106 4.54 -17.31 0.08
C LYS A 106 3.75 -16.11 -0.47
N ARG A 107 2.73 -16.38 -1.28
CA ARG A 107 1.92 -15.37 -2.00
C ARG A 107 0.46 -15.41 -1.55
N GLU A 108 0.21 -15.11 -0.29
CA GLU A 108 -1.15 -14.81 0.15
C GLU A 108 -1.62 -13.47 -0.46
N SER A 109 -2.91 -13.37 -0.80
CA SER A 109 -3.49 -12.17 -1.45
C SER A 109 -3.37 -10.92 -0.55
N ASN A 110 -3.32 -11.11 0.76
CA ASN A 110 -3.07 -10.06 1.73
C ASN A 110 -1.63 -10.13 2.25
N VAL A 111 -0.83 -9.09 1.96
CA VAL A 111 0.57 -9.00 2.39
C VAL A 111 0.72 -9.07 3.92
N LEU A 112 -0.29 -8.59 4.68
CA LEU A 112 -0.28 -8.68 6.15
C LEU A 112 -0.45 -10.11 6.65
N SER A 113 -1.19 -10.96 5.93
CA SER A 113 -1.39 -12.36 6.31
C SER A 113 -0.11 -13.18 6.19
N ASN A 114 0.87 -12.67 5.46
CA ASN A 114 2.14 -13.31 5.25
C ASN A 114 3.18 -13.00 6.34
N TYR A 115 2.94 -11.97 7.15
CA TYR A 115 3.73 -11.66 8.32
C TYR A 115 3.20 -12.46 9.52
N GLU A 116 3.93 -13.51 9.92
CA GLU A 116 3.64 -14.23 11.16
C GLU A 116 4.10 -13.37 12.35
N LEU A 117 3.15 -12.97 13.21
CA LEU A 117 3.34 -12.06 14.37
C LEU A 117 4.18 -12.67 15.51
N ASP A 118 4.72 -13.87 15.35
CA ASP A 118 5.30 -14.69 16.43
C ASP A 118 6.84 -14.56 16.55
N GLU A 119 7.53 -14.00 15.55
CA GLU A 119 9.00 -13.89 15.55
C GLU A 119 9.50 -12.66 16.36
N PRO A 120 10.33 -12.85 17.41
CA PRO A 120 10.77 -11.78 18.32
C PRO A 120 11.70 -10.72 17.69
N HIS A 121 12.11 -10.89 16.43
CA HIS A 121 12.98 -9.94 15.71
C HIS A 121 12.23 -8.71 15.15
N SER A 122 10.90 -8.73 15.07
CA SER A 122 10.12 -7.65 14.42
C SER A 122 9.34 -6.75 15.39
N ARG A 123 10.02 -6.28 16.46
CA ARG A 123 9.46 -5.30 17.42
C ARG A 123 9.06 -3.96 16.80
N MET A 124 9.50 -3.70 15.56
CA MET A 124 9.20 -2.48 14.80
C MET A 124 7.95 -2.59 13.92
N MET A 125 7.43 -3.81 13.66
CA MET A 125 6.24 -4.00 12.82
C MET A 125 4.94 -4.14 13.63
N ALA A 126 5.02 -4.54 14.90
CA ALA A 126 3.91 -4.56 15.85
C ALA A 126 3.12 -3.23 15.98
N PRO A 127 3.75 -2.04 16.08
CA PRO A 127 3.00 -0.78 16.15
C PRO A 127 2.21 -0.49 14.87
N SER A 128 2.69 -0.93 13.70
CA SER A 128 2.02 -0.73 12.40
C SER A 128 0.71 -1.53 12.32
N PHE A 129 0.72 -2.78 12.79
CA PHE A 129 -0.49 -3.59 12.90
C PHE A 129 -1.50 -2.98 13.87
N GLY A 130 -1.03 -2.47 15.02
CA GLY A 130 -1.88 -1.78 16.00
C GLY A 130 -2.54 -0.51 15.41
N ALA A 131 -1.78 0.30 14.67
CA ALA A 131 -2.30 1.52 14.04
C ALA A 131 -3.34 1.23 12.94
N ILE A 132 -3.16 0.18 12.15
CA ILE A 132 -4.13 -0.23 11.13
C ILE A 132 -5.39 -0.79 11.77
N ALA A 133 -5.24 -1.68 12.76
CA ALA A 133 -6.38 -2.23 13.49
C ALA A 133 -7.20 -1.13 14.17
N LEU A 134 -6.54 -0.16 14.81
CA LEU A 134 -7.18 1.00 15.42
C LEU A 134 -7.91 1.88 14.38
N THR A 135 -7.30 2.07 13.20
CA THR A 135 -7.92 2.84 12.10
C THR A 135 -9.17 2.15 11.58
N VAL A 136 -9.12 0.83 11.39
CA VAL A 136 -10.27 0.03 10.93
C VAL A 136 -11.38 0.03 11.99
N LEU A 137 -11.03 -0.08 13.28
CA LEU A 137 -11.97 0.02 14.39
C LEU A 137 -12.61 1.41 14.46
N MET A 138 -11.84 2.49 14.33
CA MET A 138 -12.34 3.87 14.30
C MET A 138 -13.25 4.13 13.09
N ALA A 139 -12.93 3.54 11.93
CA ALA A 139 -13.79 3.62 10.74
C ALA A 139 -15.11 2.85 10.94
N ARG A 140 -15.06 1.69 11.61
CA ARG A 140 -16.23 0.86 11.90
C ARG A 140 -17.11 1.46 13.00
N ALA A 141 -16.51 2.10 14.02
CA ALA A 141 -17.21 2.77 15.12
C ALA A 141 -18.01 4.01 14.69
N ARG A 142 -17.74 4.58 13.50
CA ARG A 142 -18.58 5.65 12.92
C ARG A 142 -19.79 5.17 12.15
N ARG A 143 -19.87 3.86 11.86
CA ARG A 143 -20.98 3.25 11.13
C ARG A 143 -22.10 2.75 12.05
N ASN A 144 -21.92 2.86 13.37
CA ASN A 144 -22.87 2.44 14.39
C ASN A 144 -23.25 3.66 15.24
#